data_AF-A0A3C1SUC0-F1
#
_entry.id   AF-A0A3C1SUC0-F1
#
_cell.length_a   1.000
_cell.length_b   1.000
_cell.length_c   1.000
_cell.angle_alpha   90.00
_cell.angle_beta   90.00
_cell.angle_gamma   90.00
#
_symmetry.space_group_name_H-M   'P 1'
#
loop_
_entity.id
_entity.type
_entity.pdbx_description
1 polymer ?
#
loop_
_entity_poly.entity_id
_entity_poly.type
_entity_poly.pdbx_seq_one_letter_code
_entity_poly.pdbx_strand_id
1 'polypeptide(L)'
;MLRVAVIVCGLLLGVLVTAILVASYQVNLLEGFRHLAAQPWGLVTLLDLSVGLLFVAVWIALVEPNPWRAGAWIIALFLLGNVITLSFLLSRTCRARRLRDLFFPYRFRE
;
A
#
# COMPACT_ATOMS: atom_id res chain seq x y z
N MET A 1 -13.75 -16.07 5.17
CA MET A 1 -12.35 -15.57 5.23
C MET A 1 -12.07 -14.51 4.17
N LEU A 2 -12.23 -14.79 2.86
CA LEU A 2 -11.96 -13.80 1.79
C LEU A 2 -12.82 -12.52 1.89
N ARG A 3 -14.13 -12.67 2.17
CA ARG A 3 -15.05 -11.53 2.37
C ARG A 3 -14.66 -10.68 3.58
N VAL A 4 -14.18 -11.32 4.66
CA VAL A 4 -13.72 -10.61 5.87
C VAL A 4 -12.46 -9.82 5.56
N ALA A 5 -11.50 -10.39 4.82
CA ALA A 5 -10.29 -9.68 4.40
C ALA A 5 -10.61 -8.46 3.52
N VAL A 6 -11.58 -8.57 2.60
CA VAL A 6 -12.04 -7.45 1.76
C VAL A 6 -12.68 -6.35 2.61
N ILE A 7 -13.55 -6.72 3.57
CA ILE A 7 -14.20 -5.74 4.46
C ILE A 7 -13.15 -5.04 5.33
N VAL A 8 -12.20 -5.79 5.91
CA VAL A 8 -11.12 -5.21 6.74
C VAL A 8 -10.22 -4.29 5.92
N CYS A 9 -9.76 -4.72 4.74
CA CYS A 9 -8.94 -3.87 3.88
C CYS A 9 -9.69 -2.63 3.41
N GLY A 10 -10.98 -2.77 3.07
CA GLY A 10 -11.84 -1.65 2.67
C GLY A 10 -12.04 -0.65 3.82
N LEU A 11 -12.25 -1.14 5.04
CA LEU A 11 -12.40 -0.29 6.22
C LEU A 11 -11.10 0.44 6.56
N LEU A 12 -9.95 -0.26 6.51
CA LEU A 12 -8.63 0.35 6.70
C LEU A 12 -8.33 1.42 5.64
N LEU A 13 -8.70 1.18 4.38
CA LEU A 13 -8.62 2.18 3.32
C LEU A 13 -9.49 3.39 3.61
N GLY A 14 -10.75 3.17 4.00
CA GLY A 14 -11.68 4.24 4.33
C GLY A 14 -11.14 5.12 5.45
N VAL A 15 -10.62 4.51 6.52
CA VAL A 15 -9.98 5.22 7.64
C VAL A 15 -8.76 6.01 7.16
N LEU A 16 -7.87 5.38 6.38
CA LEU A 16 -6.64 6.01 5.89
C LEU A 16 -6.94 7.21 4.99
N VAL A 17 -7.86 7.06 4.03
CA VAL A 17 -8.27 8.15 3.13
C VAL A 17 -8.93 9.28 3.91
N THR A 18 -9.80 8.95 4.87
CA THR A 18 -10.45 9.95 5.72
C THR A 18 -9.42 10.72 6.55
N ALA A 19 -8.46 10.03 7.15
CA ALA A 19 -7.37 10.66 7.90
C ALA A 19 -6.52 11.59 7.02
N ILE A 20 -6.19 11.16 5.78
CA ILE A 20 -5.46 11.99 4.80
C ILE A 20 -6.26 13.24 4.44
N LEU A 21 -7.56 13.12 4.16
CA LEU A 21 -8.41 14.26 3.82
C LEU A 21 -8.53 15.25 4.98
N VAL A 22 -8.73 14.75 6.21
CA VAL A 22 -8.80 15.60 7.41
C VAL A 22 -7.47 16.30 7.67
N ALA A 23 -6.35 15.57 7.57
CA ALA A 23 -5.02 16.16 7.74
C ALA A 23 -4.71 17.20 6.66
N SER A 24 -5.08 16.93 5.41
CA SER A 24 -4.86 17.84 4.28
C SER A 24 -5.68 19.12 4.37
N TYR A 25 -6.84 19.07 5.05
CA TYR A 25 -7.67 20.25 5.28
C TYR A 25 -7.10 21.16 6.38
N GLN A 26 -6.38 20.59 7.36
CA GLN A 26 -5.87 21.37 8.50
C GLN A 26 -4.45 21.90 8.29
N VAL A 27 -3.58 21.14 7.62
CA VAL A 27 -2.16 21.48 7.50
C VAL A 27 -1.69 21.15 6.08
N ASN A 28 -0.91 22.06 5.49
CA ASN A 28 -0.25 21.79 4.22
C ASN A 28 0.66 20.57 4.37
N LEU A 29 0.57 19.61 3.44
CA LEU A 29 1.33 18.36 3.47
C LEU A 29 2.84 18.58 3.76
N LEU A 30 3.41 19.63 3.19
CA LEU A 30 4.81 20.02 3.36
C LEU A 30 5.14 20.53 4.77
N GLU A 31 4.23 21.27 5.41
CA GLU A 31 4.42 21.72 6.80
C GLU A 31 4.28 20.56 7.77
N GLY A 32 3.30 19.68 7.57
CA GLY A 32 3.15 18.47 8.37
C GLY A 32 4.39 17.57 8.28
N PHE A 33 4.93 17.38 7.08
CA PHE A 33 6.15 16.61 6.87
C PHE A 33 7.37 17.26 7.55
N ARG A 34 7.50 18.59 7.45
CA ARG A 34 8.58 19.32 8.12
C ARG A 34 8.49 19.22 9.64
N HIS A 35 7.27 19.22 10.19
CA HIS A 35 7.03 19.07 11.61
C HIS A 35 7.37 17.65 12.10
N LEU A 36 6.98 16.62 11.33
CA LEU A 36 7.35 15.23 11.59
C LEU A 36 8.86 15.01 11.51
N ALA A 37 9.52 15.57 10.49
CA ALA A 37 10.97 15.45 10.34
C ALA A 37 11.76 16.17 11.45
N ALA A 38 11.18 17.23 12.04
CA ALA A 38 11.78 17.93 13.18
C ALA A 38 11.69 17.12 14.49
N GLN A 39 10.80 16.13 14.58
CA GLN A 39 10.68 15.25 15.73
C GLN A 39 11.54 14.00 15.53
N PRO A 40 12.38 13.60 16.50
CA PRO A 40 13.26 12.43 16.36
C PRO A 40 12.49 11.13 16.11
N TRP A 41 11.34 10.95 16.77
CA TRP A 41 10.44 9.83 16.52
C TRP A 41 9.68 9.94 15.19
N GLY A 42 9.43 11.15 14.69
CA GLY A 42 8.80 11.34 13.39
C GLY A 42 9.70 10.86 12.25
N LEU A 43 11.02 11.07 12.36
CA LEU A 43 11.99 10.51 11.42
C LEU A 43 12.00 8.97 11.44
N VAL A 44 11.97 8.35 12.62
CA VAL A 44 11.89 6.88 12.75
C VAL A 44 10.61 6.35 12.09
N THR A 45 9.48 7.03 12.29
CA THR A 45 8.19 6.64 11.69
C THR A 45 8.22 6.77 10.17
N LEU A 46 8.85 7.83 9.64
CA LEU A 46 9.05 7.99 8.19
C LEU A 46 9.95 6.90 7.61
N LEU A 47 11.00 6.52 8.33
CA LEU A 47 11.90 5.44 7.92
C LEU A 47 11.16 4.10 7.92
N ASP A 48 10.41 3.78 8.97
CA ASP A 48 9.59 2.58 9.06
C ASP A 48 8.59 2.48 7.89
N LEU A 49 7.87 3.56 7.60
CA LEU A 49 6.99 3.67 6.44
C LEU A 49 7.73 3.46 5.10
N SER A 50 8.91 4.06 4.96
CA SER A 50 9.70 3.98 3.72
C SER A 50 10.20 2.55 3.48
N VAL A 51 10.70 1.89 4.52
CA VAL A 51 11.14 0.48 4.46
C VAL A 51 9.95 -0.42 4.15
N GLY A 52 8.80 -0.19 4.78
CA GLY A 52 7.56 -0.91 4.48
C GLY A 52 7.12 -0.76 3.02
N LEU A 53 7.16 0.45 2.47
CA LEU A 53 6.82 0.70 1.06
C LEU A 53 7.81 0.02 0.10
N LEU A 54 9.11 0.06 0.39
CA LEU A 54 10.11 -0.65 -0.41
C LEU A 54 9.87 -2.16 -0.41
N PHE A 55 9.56 -2.74 0.75
CA PHE A 55 9.23 -4.15 0.86
C PHE A 55 8.00 -4.50 0.02
N VAL A 56 6.95 -3.67 0.07
CA VAL A 56 5.75 -3.86 -0.76
C VAL A 56 6.04 -3.68 -2.25
N ALA A 57 6.90 -2.73 -2.65
CA ALA A 57 7.29 -2.54 -4.04
C ALA A 57 7.99 -3.79 -4.60
N VAL A 58 8.92 -4.37 -3.84
CA VAL A 58 9.57 -5.65 -4.19
C VAL A 58 8.54 -6.77 -4.27
N TRP A 59 7.62 -6.85 -3.30
CA TRP A 59 6.54 -7.81 -3.32
C TRP A 59 5.68 -7.70 -4.58
N ILE A 60 5.25 -6.50 -4.97
CA ILE A 60 4.48 -6.25 -6.20
C ILE A 60 5.27 -6.70 -7.43
N ALA A 61 6.57 -6.39 -7.50
CA ALA A 61 7.44 -6.81 -8.60
C ALA A 61 7.57 -8.34 -8.72
N LEU A 62 7.59 -9.06 -7.61
CA LEU A 62 7.66 -10.53 -7.59
C LEU A 62 6.33 -11.20 -7.95
N VAL A 63 5.22 -10.53 -7.65
CA VAL A 63 3.87 -11.13 -7.63
C VAL A 63 3.05 -10.76 -8.87
N GLU A 64 3.38 -9.66 -9.54
CA GLU A 64 2.76 -9.25 -10.80
C GLU A 64 3.58 -9.79 -11.99
N PRO A 65 3.00 -10.64 -12.86
CA PRO A 65 3.74 -11.25 -13.97
C PRO A 65 4.05 -10.26 -15.10
N ASN A 66 3.32 -9.15 -15.18
CA ASN A 66 3.55 -8.12 -16.20
C ASN A 66 4.37 -6.96 -15.60
N PRO A 67 5.64 -6.77 -16.01
CA PRO A 67 6.51 -5.74 -15.46
C PRO A 67 6.02 -4.32 -15.71
N TRP A 68 5.26 -4.07 -16.79
CA TRP A 68 4.65 -2.75 -17.04
C TRP A 68 3.57 -2.42 -16.01
N ARG A 69 2.73 -3.40 -15.67
CA ARG A 69 1.73 -3.25 -14.61
C ARG A 69 2.39 -3.13 -13.24
N ALA A 70 3.42 -3.92 -12.97
CA ALA A 70 4.19 -3.83 -11.75
C ALA A 70 4.79 -2.42 -11.59
N GLY A 71 5.40 -1.88 -12.65
CA GLY A 71 5.93 -0.51 -12.66
C GLY A 71 4.87 0.54 -12.36
N ALA A 72 3.70 0.45 -13.00
CA ALA A 72 2.59 1.36 -12.73
C ALA A 72 2.12 1.31 -11.27
N TRP A 73 2.02 0.11 -10.69
CA TRP A 73 1.66 -0.08 -9.28
C TRP A 73 2.73 0.44 -8.33
N ILE A 74 4.02 0.26 -8.63
CA ILE A 74 5.13 0.77 -7.82
C ILE A 74 5.15 2.31 -7.85
N ILE A 75 4.99 2.93 -9.03
CA ILE A 75 4.91 4.39 -9.16
C ILE A 75 3.73 4.92 -8.34
N ALA A 76 2.56 4.28 -8.46
CA ALA A 76 1.39 4.65 -7.66
C ALA A 76 1.66 4.47 -6.16
N LEU A 77 2.38 3.41 -5.75
CA LEU A 77 2.73 3.14 -4.37
C LEU A 77 3.64 4.22 -3.77
N PHE A 78 4.58 4.78 -4.52
CA PHE A 78 5.36 5.92 -4.04
C PHE A 78 4.53 7.22 -3.97
N LEU A 79 3.51 7.38 -4.80
CA LEU A 79 2.63 8.56 -4.79
C LEU A 79 1.60 8.54 -3.66
N LEU A 80 0.95 7.39 -3.43
CA LEU A 80 -0.22 7.25 -2.56
C LEU A 80 0.07 6.36 -1.32
N GLY A 81 1.25 5.75 -1.24
CA GLY A 81 1.67 4.92 -0.12
C GLY A 81 0.77 3.69 0.07
N ASN A 82 0.37 3.48 1.33
CA ASN A 82 -0.43 2.32 1.75
C ASN A 82 -1.83 2.27 1.13
N VAL A 83 -2.34 3.37 0.59
CA VAL A 83 -3.62 3.39 -0.15
C VAL A 83 -3.50 2.47 -1.37
N ILE A 84 -2.36 2.48 -2.06
CA ILE A 84 -2.13 1.64 -3.23
C ILE A 84 -1.86 0.20 -2.83
N THR A 85 -1.12 -0.04 -1.75
CA THR A 85 -0.95 -1.39 -1.19
C THR A 85 -2.30 -2.05 -0.92
N LEU A 86 -3.20 -1.35 -0.23
CA LEU A 86 -4.54 -1.86 0.08
C LEU A 86 -5.41 -1.98 -1.18
N SER A 87 -5.35 -1.03 -2.11
CA SER A 87 -6.11 -1.08 -3.36
C SER A 87 -5.67 -2.23 -4.27
N PHE A 88 -4.37 -2.50 -4.33
CA PHE A 88 -3.79 -3.64 -5.02
C PHE A 88 -4.25 -4.95 -4.36
N LEU A 89 -4.17 -5.02 -3.03
CA LEU A 89 -4.63 -6.19 -2.27
C LEU A 89 -6.11 -6.45 -2.52
N LEU A 90 -6.97 -5.42 -2.41
CA LEU A 90 -8.41 -5.48 -2.67
C LEU A 90 -8.71 -5.96 -4.08
N SER A 91 -8.09 -5.34 -5.09
CA SER A 91 -8.26 -5.71 -6.49
C SER A 91 -7.88 -7.17 -6.72
N ARG A 92 -6.81 -7.63 -6.07
CA ARG A 92 -6.35 -9.02 -6.14
C ARG A 92 -7.29 -9.97 -5.41
N THR A 93 -7.76 -9.65 -4.20
CA THR A 93 -8.76 -10.47 -3.47
C THR A 93 -10.13 -10.50 -4.14
N CYS A 94 -10.55 -9.43 -4.81
CA CYS A 94 -11.80 -9.43 -5.59
C CYS A 94 -11.67 -10.31 -6.84
N ARG A 95 -10.46 -10.43 -7.40
CA ARG A 95 -10.20 -11.25 -8.60
C ARG A 95 -9.85 -12.70 -8.28
N ALA A 96 -9.24 -12.97 -7.12
CA ALA A 96 -8.82 -14.30 -6.68
C ALA A 96 -9.94 -15.03 -5.92
N ARG A 97 -10.37 -16.21 -6.41
CA ARG A 97 -11.35 -17.05 -5.70
C ARG A 97 -10.78 -17.82 -4.51
N ARG A 98 -9.45 -17.89 -4.33
CA ARG A 98 -8.76 -18.57 -3.20
C ARG A 98 -7.55 -17.77 -2.70
N LEU A 99 -7.31 -17.83 -1.38
CA LEU A 99 -6.16 -17.20 -0.70
C LEU A 99 -4.79 -17.72 -1.18
N ARG A 100 -4.75 -18.95 -1.72
CA ARG A 100 -3.50 -19.58 -2.19
C ARG A 100 -2.97 -18.93 -3.47
N ASP A 101 -3.83 -18.41 -4.34
CA ASP A 101 -3.43 -17.67 -5.54
C ASP A 101 -2.89 -16.26 -5.22
N LEU A 102 -3.06 -15.79 -3.97
CA LEU A 102 -2.55 -14.50 -3.54
C LEU A 102 -1.03 -14.54 -3.30
N PHE A 103 -0.52 -15.68 -2.81
CA PHE A 103 0.87 -15.87 -2.41
C PHE A 103 1.70 -16.73 -3.36
N PHE A 104 1.07 -17.53 -4.24
CA PHE A 104 1.83 -18.35 -5.19
C PHE A 104 2.20 -17.56 -6.45
N PRO A 105 3.49 -17.42 -6.77
CA PRO A 105 3.94 -16.88 -8.04
C PRO A 105 3.56 -17.86 -9.16
N TYR A 106 3.10 -17.33 -10.30
CA TYR A 106 2.83 -18.09 -11.53
C TYR A 106 4.06 -18.85 -12.07
N ARG A 107 5.25 -18.60 -11.51
CA ARG A 107 6.56 -19.07 -11.99
C ARG A 107 6.89 -20.56 -11.77
N PHE A 108 6.00 -21.34 -11.16
CA PHE A 108 6.19 -22.79 -10.94
C PHE A 108 5.07 -23.64 -11.55
N ARG A 109 4.60 -23.25 -12.74
CA ARG A 109 3.75 -24.11 -13.59
C ARG A 109 4.45 -24.33 -14.93
N GLU A 110 5.63 -24.93 -14.87
CA GLU A 110 6.23 -25.69 -15.98
C GLU A 110 6.86 -26.95 -15.42
#